data_AF-A0A4W3H2U8-F1
#
_entry.id   AF-A0A4W3H2U8-F1
#
_cell.length_a   1.000
_cell.length_b   1.000
_cell.length_c   1.000
_cell.angle_alpha   90.00
_cell.angle_beta   90.00
_cell.angle_gamma   90.00
#
_symmetry.space_group_name_H-M   'P 1'
#
loop_
_entity.id
_entity.type
_entity.pdbx_description
1 polymer ?
#
loop_
_entity_poly.entity_id
_entity_poly.type
_entity_poly.pdbx_seq_one_letter_code
_entity_poly.pdbx_strand_id
1 'polypeptide(L)'
;MGRKDVAMELKRWAVEKMGFPPDQLPSDAAFASLCGGQCADIWKYVVHHVDTVQNVKTIRGNLSWYPFHIVLLLMFMIDNIQSQQPATVEREKRTKLLRQAVALRAEIQKLDESLAPMQQEVVNEALAAEGQARVQEVKQRNLLLKAFQIRASQERKQLQERASEINHRLVRYRQISNKAEQDIGIGQQMDVKHKLTGPEPEVVQDLRKVCSTRLEFLQSLCLRDVGLSGGAGSCDLKGAVHQQWLNQVEGLLAAHPPNHLLDGLECLASENEWELQELASRVDVVGDLEDLR
;
A
#
# COMPACT_ATOMS: atom_id res chain seq x y z
N MET A 1 90.59 -21.90 7.52
CA MET A 1 89.48 -20.98 7.77
C MET A 1 89.83 -20.09 8.94
N GLY A 2 89.90 -18.77 8.74
CA GLY A 2 90.39 -17.80 9.72
C GLY A 2 89.29 -17.30 10.68
N ARG A 3 89.68 -16.66 11.78
CA ARG A 3 88.76 -16.08 12.79
C ARG A 3 87.71 -15.11 12.21
N LYS A 4 88.10 -14.36 11.18
CA LYS A 4 87.21 -13.42 10.47
C LYS A 4 86.11 -14.13 9.66
N ASP A 5 86.36 -15.37 9.26
CA ASP A 5 85.47 -16.18 8.43
C ASP A 5 84.23 -16.61 9.24
N VAL A 6 84.45 -17.16 10.44
CA VAL A 6 83.39 -17.63 11.35
C VAL A 6 82.47 -16.50 11.81
N ALA A 7 83.01 -15.31 12.08
CA ALA A 7 82.23 -14.16 12.51
C ALA A 7 81.27 -13.68 11.41
N MET A 8 81.71 -13.70 10.15
CA MET A 8 80.86 -13.36 9.00
C MET A 8 79.81 -14.44 8.73
N GLU A 9 80.17 -15.72 8.84
CA GLU A 9 79.22 -16.83 8.71
C GLU A 9 78.16 -16.81 9.82
N LEU A 10 78.54 -16.51 11.05
CA LEU A 10 77.60 -16.38 12.18
C LEU A 10 76.63 -15.21 11.98
N LYS A 11 77.13 -14.07 11.50
CA LYS A 11 76.29 -12.91 11.18
C LYS A 11 75.28 -13.25 10.09
N ARG A 12 75.71 -13.96 9.05
CA ARG A 12 74.84 -14.45 7.97
C ARG A 12 73.79 -15.43 8.48
N TRP A 13 74.21 -16.41 9.29
CA TRP A 13 73.32 -17.39 9.91
C TRP A 13 72.26 -16.72 10.81
N ALA A 14 72.62 -15.67 11.55
CA ALA A 14 71.68 -14.92 12.39
C ALA A 14 70.58 -14.19 11.58
N VAL A 15 70.91 -13.68 10.38
CA VAL A 15 69.91 -13.07 9.49
C VAL A 15 69.08 -14.14 8.81
N GLU A 16 69.73 -15.09 8.14
CA GLU A 16 69.08 -16.04 7.24
C GLU A 16 68.31 -17.13 7.97
N LYS A 17 68.81 -17.60 9.12
CA LYS A 17 68.23 -18.73 9.86
C LYS A 17 67.44 -18.24 11.07
N MET A 18 67.99 -17.30 11.84
CA MET A 18 67.30 -16.77 13.04
C MET A 18 66.33 -15.62 12.74
N GLY A 19 66.37 -15.04 11.53
CA GLY A 19 65.43 -14.00 11.09
C GLY A 19 65.62 -12.65 11.77
N PHE A 20 66.82 -12.36 12.28
CA PHE A 20 67.11 -11.03 12.86
C PHE A 20 67.23 -9.97 11.75
N PRO A 21 66.62 -8.79 11.90
CA PRO A 21 66.78 -7.71 10.95
C PRO A 21 68.23 -7.20 10.96
N PRO A 22 68.83 -6.96 9.78
CA PRO A 22 70.26 -6.64 9.67
C PRO A 22 70.64 -5.34 10.40
N ASP A 23 69.70 -4.42 10.52
CA ASP A 23 69.82 -3.10 11.17
C ASP A 23 69.87 -3.17 12.70
N GLN A 24 69.52 -4.32 13.29
CA GLN A 24 69.54 -4.54 14.75
C GLN A 24 70.69 -5.46 15.18
N LEU A 25 71.58 -5.84 14.27
CA LEU A 25 72.71 -6.69 14.59
C LEU A 25 73.84 -5.89 15.26
N PRO A 26 74.57 -6.50 16.20
CA PRO A 26 75.81 -5.94 16.74
C PRO A 26 76.84 -5.60 15.66
N SER A 27 77.77 -4.69 15.97
CA SER A 27 78.84 -4.29 15.05
C SER A 27 79.79 -5.44 14.72
N ASP A 28 80.51 -5.34 13.60
CA ASP A 28 81.44 -6.39 13.14
C ASP A 28 82.56 -6.67 14.15
N ALA A 29 82.99 -5.64 14.90
CA ALA A 29 83.94 -5.80 15.99
C ALA A 29 83.37 -6.65 17.15
N ALA A 30 82.09 -6.50 17.47
CA ALA A 30 81.42 -7.28 18.50
C ALA A 30 81.28 -8.76 18.09
N PHE A 31 80.94 -9.04 16.83
CA PHE A 31 80.92 -10.41 16.29
C PHE A 31 82.33 -11.03 16.26
N ALA A 32 83.35 -10.27 15.85
CA ALA A 32 84.73 -10.75 15.87
C ALA A 32 85.23 -11.08 17.29
N SER A 33 84.76 -10.34 18.30
CA SER A 33 85.04 -10.61 19.72
C SER A 33 84.31 -11.86 20.21
N LEU A 34 83.04 -12.06 19.83
CA LEU A 34 82.23 -13.23 20.18
C LEU A 34 82.83 -14.53 19.64
N CYS A 35 83.43 -14.48 18.45
CA CYS A 35 84.13 -15.60 17.82
C CYS A 35 85.61 -15.68 18.22
N GLY A 36 86.01 -15.07 19.33
CA GLY A 36 87.37 -15.12 19.88
C GLY A 36 87.63 -16.37 20.75
N GLY A 37 88.89 -16.83 20.79
CA GLY A 37 89.32 -17.91 21.69
C GLY A 37 88.57 -19.23 21.47
N GLN A 38 88.24 -19.93 22.57
CA GLN A 38 87.52 -21.21 22.56
C GLN A 38 86.08 -21.10 22.04
N CYS A 39 85.51 -19.89 22.04
CA CYS A 39 84.16 -19.64 21.51
C CYS A 39 84.10 -19.80 19.98
N ALA A 40 85.24 -19.68 19.28
CA ALA A 40 85.28 -19.82 17.83
C ALA A 40 84.77 -21.20 17.35
N ASP A 41 85.16 -22.27 18.05
CA ASP A 41 84.79 -23.64 17.65
C ASP A 41 83.34 -23.97 18.00
N ILE A 42 82.81 -23.38 19.08
CA ILE A 42 81.38 -23.45 19.44
C ILE A 42 80.53 -22.80 18.35
N TRP A 43 80.90 -21.60 17.91
CA TRP A 43 80.16 -20.89 16.87
C TRP A 43 80.26 -21.57 15.50
N LYS A 44 81.41 -22.16 15.15
CA LYS A 44 81.52 -23.01 13.95
C LYS A 44 80.53 -24.17 14.00
N TYR A 45 80.46 -24.86 15.14
CA TYR A 45 79.53 -25.98 15.32
C TYR A 45 78.07 -25.51 15.16
N VAL A 46 77.70 -24.39 15.79
CA VAL A 46 76.34 -23.85 15.69
C VAL A 46 76.00 -23.50 14.23
N VAL A 47 76.85 -22.75 13.55
CA VAL A 47 76.62 -22.33 12.16
C VAL A 47 76.50 -23.53 11.21
N HIS A 48 77.26 -24.61 11.42
CA HIS A 48 77.29 -25.76 10.52
C HIS A 48 76.24 -26.84 10.84
N HIS A 49 75.89 -27.04 12.12
CA HIS A 49 75.04 -28.15 12.55
C HIS A 49 73.63 -27.71 12.98
N VAL A 50 73.41 -26.42 13.20
CA VAL A 50 72.10 -25.86 13.55
C VAL A 50 71.48 -25.19 12.32
N ASP A 51 71.19 -25.98 11.29
CA ASP A 51 70.61 -25.49 10.03
C ASP A 51 69.19 -26.03 9.75
N THR A 52 68.75 -27.06 10.50
CA THR A 52 67.39 -27.60 10.37
C THR A 52 66.36 -26.67 11.01
N VAL A 53 65.29 -26.37 10.28
CA VAL A 53 64.17 -25.49 10.70
C VAL A 53 63.63 -25.86 12.10
N GLN A 54 63.62 -27.15 12.44
CA GLN A 54 63.18 -27.64 13.74
C GLN A 54 64.12 -27.22 14.89
N ASN A 55 65.43 -27.32 14.70
CA ASN A 55 66.43 -26.94 15.71
C ASN A 55 66.46 -25.42 15.93
N VAL A 56 66.31 -24.65 14.84
CA VAL A 56 66.22 -23.18 14.89
C VAL A 56 64.96 -22.73 15.65
N LYS A 57 63.81 -23.37 15.42
CA LYS A 57 62.57 -23.11 16.18
C LYS A 57 62.73 -23.41 17.67
N THR A 58 63.34 -24.54 18.02
CA THR A 58 63.59 -24.91 19.42
C THR A 58 64.53 -23.91 20.11
N ILE A 59 65.62 -23.50 19.46
CA ILE A 59 66.55 -22.51 20.00
C ILE A 59 65.89 -21.14 20.12
N ARG A 60 65.08 -20.72 19.14
CA ARG A 60 64.30 -19.48 19.23
C ARG A 60 63.28 -19.51 20.38
N GLY A 61 62.62 -20.65 20.59
CA GLY A 61 61.75 -20.87 21.75
C GLY A 61 62.50 -20.77 23.07
N ASN A 62 63.67 -21.40 23.17
CA ASN A 62 64.51 -21.33 24.36
C ASN A 62 65.04 -19.91 24.62
N LEU A 63 65.48 -19.19 23.58
CA LEU A 63 65.92 -17.79 23.69
C LEU A 63 64.79 -16.85 24.07
N SER A 64 63.54 -17.13 23.67
CA SER A 64 62.36 -16.35 24.05
C SER A 64 61.98 -16.49 25.54
N TRP A 65 62.57 -17.44 26.26
CA TRP A 65 62.49 -17.56 27.73
C TRP A 65 63.50 -16.67 28.47
N TYR A 66 64.63 -16.36 27.84
CA TYR A 66 65.67 -15.49 28.42
C TYR A 66 65.36 -13.97 28.52
N PRO A 67 64.33 -13.36 27.89
CA PRO A 67 63.98 -11.96 28.15
C PRO A 67 63.61 -11.75 29.61
N PHE A 68 63.00 -12.73 30.29
CA PHE A 68 62.67 -12.62 31.71
C PHE A 68 63.93 -12.59 32.59
N HIS A 69 64.93 -13.41 32.26
CA HIS A 69 66.20 -13.47 33.00
C HIS A 69 67.13 -12.30 32.70
N ILE A 70 67.09 -11.78 31.46
CA ILE A 70 67.81 -10.57 31.03
C ILE A 70 67.15 -9.32 31.64
N VAL A 71 65.82 -9.25 31.72
CA VAL A 71 65.10 -8.17 32.42
C VAL A 71 65.41 -8.21 33.91
N LEU A 72 65.50 -9.38 34.55
CA LEU A 72 65.93 -9.48 35.95
C LEU A 72 67.38 -9.03 36.15
N LEU A 73 68.30 -9.40 35.26
CA LEU A 73 69.69 -8.95 35.28
C LEU A 73 69.84 -7.45 35.01
N LEU A 74 69.03 -6.89 34.09
CA LEU A 74 68.96 -5.46 33.83
C LEU A 74 68.37 -4.72 35.04
N MET A 75 67.35 -5.28 35.70
CA MET A 75 66.77 -4.70 36.91
C MET A 75 67.79 -4.70 38.08
N PHE A 76 68.55 -5.80 38.22
CA PHE A 76 69.64 -5.91 39.21
C PHE A 76 70.84 -5.01 38.89
N MET A 77 71.13 -4.77 37.61
CA MET A 77 72.14 -3.81 37.17
C MET A 77 71.67 -2.35 37.32
N ILE A 78 70.39 -2.05 37.09
CA ILE A 78 69.82 -0.71 37.29
C ILE A 78 69.83 -0.33 38.77
N ASP A 79 69.53 -1.25 39.68
CA ASP A 79 69.64 -1.00 41.13
C ASP A 79 71.11 -0.75 41.56
N ASN A 80 72.07 -1.46 40.97
CA ASN A 80 73.50 -1.23 41.25
C ASN A 80 74.03 0.09 40.65
N ILE A 81 73.58 0.48 39.46
CA ILE A 81 74.02 1.72 38.78
C ILE A 81 73.42 2.98 39.45
N GLN A 82 72.25 2.88 40.10
CA GLN A 82 71.65 3.99 40.84
C GLN A 82 72.37 4.36 42.16
N SER A 83 73.38 3.59 42.57
CA SER A 83 74.18 3.86 43.77
C SER A 83 75.26 4.94 43.57
N GLN A 84 75.43 5.50 42.36
CA GLN A 84 76.57 6.40 42.04
C GLN A 84 76.24 7.71 41.28
N GLN A 85 75.06 8.32 41.44
CA GLN A 85 74.81 9.70 40.93
C GLN A 85 74.11 10.62 41.96
N PRO A 86 74.40 11.93 41.99
CA PRO A 86 73.85 12.86 43.00
C PRO A 86 72.36 13.12 42.72
N ALA A 87 71.51 12.76 43.69
CA ALA A 87 70.13 12.39 43.43
C ALA A 87 69.11 13.12 44.31
N THR A 88 68.88 14.40 44.05
CA THR A 88 67.76 15.16 44.66
C THR A 88 66.89 15.84 43.59
N VAL A 89 67.44 16.72 42.77
CA VAL A 89 66.68 17.52 41.79
C VAL A 89 66.01 16.66 40.69
N GLU A 90 66.72 15.69 40.12
CA GLU A 90 66.16 14.84 39.04
C GLU A 90 65.11 13.86 39.58
N ARG A 91 65.26 13.42 40.84
CA ARG A 91 64.24 12.63 41.56
C ARG A 91 62.99 13.46 41.85
N GLU A 92 63.14 14.71 42.25
CA GLU A 92 62.03 15.64 42.48
C GLU A 92 61.25 15.94 41.19
N LYS A 93 61.95 16.20 40.07
CA LYS A 93 61.31 16.35 38.75
C LYS A 93 60.54 15.10 38.34
N ARG A 94 61.15 13.92 38.48
CA ARG A 94 60.53 12.64 38.15
C ARG A 94 59.28 12.39 39.01
N THR A 95 59.33 12.65 40.30
CA THR A 95 58.16 12.50 41.19
C THR A 95 57.04 13.49 40.86
N LYS A 96 57.39 14.74 40.51
CA LYS A 96 56.40 15.73 40.05
C LYS A 96 55.68 15.28 38.77
N LEU A 97 56.43 14.81 37.77
CA LEU A 97 55.85 14.29 36.53
C LEU A 97 54.97 13.07 36.77
N LEU A 98 55.37 12.15 37.64
CA LEU A 98 54.55 11.00 38.01
C LEU A 98 53.23 11.42 38.67
N ARG A 99 53.24 12.41 39.57
CA ARG A 99 52.00 12.93 40.17
C ARG A 99 51.08 13.57 39.11
N GLN A 100 51.65 14.34 38.19
CA GLN A 100 50.88 14.94 37.09
C GLN A 100 50.30 13.87 36.17
N ALA A 101 51.06 12.83 35.84
CA ALA A 101 50.58 11.72 35.02
C ALA A 101 49.44 10.95 35.70
N VAL A 102 49.52 10.72 37.02
CA VAL A 102 48.43 10.10 37.79
C VAL A 102 47.20 11.01 37.83
N ALA A 103 47.38 12.31 38.05
CA ALA A 103 46.27 13.27 38.06
C ALA A 103 45.56 13.34 36.69
N LEU A 104 46.31 13.42 35.60
CA LEU A 104 45.75 13.41 34.24
C LEU A 104 45.02 12.11 33.91
N ARG A 105 45.53 10.96 34.37
CA ARG A 105 44.82 9.67 34.21
C ARG A 105 43.49 9.66 34.95
N ALA A 106 43.43 10.20 36.16
CA ALA A 106 42.20 10.30 36.92
C ALA A 106 41.19 11.26 36.25
N GLU A 107 41.67 12.35 35.65
CA GLU A 107 40.83 13.29 34.89
C GLU A 107 40.27 12.65 33.62
N ILE A 108 41.09 11.92 32.86
CA ILE A 108 40.62 11.14 31.69
C ILE A 108 39.53 10.15 32.12
N GLN A 109 39.75 9.38 33.20
CA GLN A 109 38.75 8.45 33.69
C GLN A 109 37.43 9.14 34.06
N LYS A 110 37.51 10.30 34.74
CA LYS A 110 36.32 11.08 35.09
C LYS A 110 35.59 11.60 33.86
N LEU A 111 36.33 12.02 32.83
CA LEU A 111 35.74 12.45 31.56
C LEU A 111 35.05 11.28 30.84
N ASP A 112 35.68 10.10 30.81
CA ASP A 112 35.09 8.88 30.23
C ASP A 112 33.80 8.47 30.96
N GLU A 113 33.82 8.50 32.30
CA GLU A 113 32.63 8.24 33.13
C GLU A 113 31.51 9.25 32.86
N SER A 114 31.85 10.52 32.60
CA SER A 114 30.87 11.56 32.26
C SER A 114 30.35 11.46 30.81
N LEU A 115 31.16 10.92 29.89
CA LEU A 115 30.84 10.81 28.47
C LEU A 115 29.93 9.63 28.17
N ALA A 116 30.11 8.49 28.85
CA ALA A 116 29.31 7.29 28.65
C ALA A 116 27.77 7.52 28.71
N PRO A 117 27.20 8.21 29.72
CA PRO A 117 25.77 8.46 29.75
C PRO A 117 25.30 9.40 28.63
N MET A 118 26.10 10.40 28.23
CA MET A 118 25.75 11.30 27.12
C MET A 118 25.72 10.54 25.79
N GLN A 119 26.68 9.64 25.56
CA GLN A 119 26.68 8.78 24.37
C GLN A 119 25.44 7.88 24.34
N GLN A 120 25.07 7.31 25.49
CA GLN A 120 23.86 6.50 25.59
C GLN A 120 22.59 7.31 25.33
N GLU A 121 22.51 8.55 25.81
CA GLU A 121 21.39 9.46 25.58
C GLU A 121 21.24 9.78 24.08
N VAL A 122 22.32 10.11 23.38
CA VAL A 122 22.29 10.36 21.93
C VAL A 122 21.79 9.13 21.14
N VAL A 123 22.22 7.92 21.51
CA VAL A 123 21.73 6.69 20.88
C VAL A 123 20.23 6.50 21.16
N ASN A 124 19.79 6.72 22.39
CA ASN A 124 18.40 6.61 22.77
C ASN A 124 17.51 7.63 22.03
N GLU A 125 17.97 8.88 21.89
CA GLU A 125 17.29 9.92 21.13
C GLU A 125 17.17 9.57 19.64
N ALA A 126 18.24 9.04 19.03
CA ALA A 126 18.21 8.60 17.64
C ALA A 126 17.19 7.48 17.42
N LEU A 127 17.15 6.48 18.31
CA LEU A 127 16.18 5.39 18.27
C LEU A 127 14.75 5.90 18.50
N ALA A 128 14.55 6.85 19.42
CA ALA A 128 13.25 7.46 19.67
C ALA A 128 12.75 8.26 18.45
N ALA A 129 13.64 9.04 17.82
CA ALA A 129 13.33 9.79 16.61
C ALA A 129 12.94 8.87 15.44
N GLU A 130 13.67 7.77 15.23
CA GLU A 130 13.33 6.77 14.22
C GLU A 130 11.98 6.11 14.52
N GLY A 131 11.73 5.72 15.77
CA GLY A 131 10.45 5.18 16.21
C GLY A 131 9.29 6.14 15.94
N GLN A 132 9.47 7.43 16.25
CA GLN A 132 8.47 8.45 15.99
C GLN A 132 8.21 8.63 14.49
N ALA A 133 9.25 8.63 13.65
CA ALA A 133 9.11 8.73 12.20
C ALA A 133 8.29 7.55 11.63
N ARG A 134 8.58 6.32 12.05
CA ARG A 134 7.81 5.13 11.65
C ARG A 134 6.35 5.20 12.09
N VAL A 135 6.08 5.66 13.30
CA VAL A 135 4.70 5.84 13.79
C VAL A 135 3.95 6.88 12.96
N GLN A 136 4.59 7.99 12.59
CA GLN A 136 3.97 9.01 11.75
C GLN A 136 3.67 8.48 10.35
N GLU A 137 4.60 7.73 9.75
CA GLU A 137 4.41 7.10 8.45
C GLU A 137 3.23 6.12 8.45
N VAL A 138 3.12 5.27 9.47
CA VAL A 138 1.98 4.34 9.63
C VAL A 138 0.67 5.10 9.80
N LYS A 139 0.65 6.18 10.59
CA LYS A 139 -0.55 7.02 10.76
C LYS A 139 -1.00 7.64 9.43
N GLN A 140 -0.07 8.18 8.65
CA GLN A 140 -0.37 8.75 7.33
C GLN A 140 -0.91 7.69 6.37
N ARG A 141 -0.27 6.52 6.29
CA ARG A 141 -0.76 5.40 5.48
C ARG A 141 -2.14 4.93 5.92
N ASN A 142 -2.40 4.83 7.22
CA ASN A 142 -3.68 4.40 7.75
C ASN A 142 -4.80 5.40 7.40
N LEU A 143 -4.51 6.70 7.44
CA LEU A 143 -5.45 7.74 7.02
C LEU A 143 -5.82 7.59 5.54
N LEU A 144 -4.83 7.39 4.67
CA LEU A 144 -5.05 7.17 3.24
C LEU A 144 -5.85 5.90 2.97
N LEU A 145 -5.52 4.80 3.66
CA LEU A 145 -6.26 3.54 3.54
C LEU A 145 -7.71 3.68 3.98
N LYS A 146 -7.97 4.41 5.08
CA LYS A 146 -9.35 4.71 5.54
C LYS A 146 -10.11 5.53 4.51
N ALA A 147 -9.51 6.58 3.96
CA ALA A 147 -10.13 7.41 2.92
C ALA A 147 -10.45 6.58 1.67
N PHE A 148 -9.51 5.74 1.22
CA PHE A 148 -9.70 4.83 0.10
C PHE A 148 -10.83 3.82 0.37
N GLN A 149 -10.85 3.21 1.57
CA GLN A 149 -11.88 2.26 1.96
C GLN A 149 -13.28 2.88 1.94
N ILE A 150 -13.44 4.10 2.46
CA ILE A 150 -14.71 4.84 2.42
C ILE A 150 -15.14 5.06 0.97
N ARG A 151 -14.25 5.59 0.12
CA ARG A 151 -14.55 5.82 -1.29
C ARG A 151 -14.95 4.55 -2.03
N ALA A 152 -14.18 3.48 -1.88
CA ALA A 152 -14.46 2.19 -2.51
C ALA A 152 -15.81 1.61 -2.06
N SER A 153 -16.16 1.80 -0.77
CA SER A 153 -17.46 1.35 -0.24
C SER A 153 -18.63 2.12 -0.85
N GLN A 154 -18.48 3.42 -1.08
CA GLN A 154 -19.49 4.28 -1.70
C GLN A 154 -19.64 3.95 -3.18
N GLU A 155 -18.53 3.85 -3.93
CA GLU A 155 -18.55 3.47 -5.33
C GLU A 155 -19.21 2.10 -5.53
N ARG A 156 -18.88 1.12 -4.69
CA ARG A 156 -19.53 -0.20 -4.72
C ARG A 156 -21.03 -0.11 -4.50
N LYS A 157 -21.48 0.69 -3.53
CA LYS A 157 -22.91 0.88 -3.24
C LYS A 157 -23.63 1.49 -4.45
N GLN A 158 -23.06 2.55 -5.04
CA GLN A 158 -23.63 3.20 -6.24
C GLN A 158 -23.72 2.25 -7.43
N LEU A 159 -22.67 1.45 -7.67
CA LEU A 159 -22.69 0.45 -8.74
C LEU A 159 -23.73 -0.63 -8.48
N GLN A 160 -23.91 -1.06 -7.23
CA GLN A 160 -24.93 -2.04 -6.86
C GLN A 160 -26.35 -1.50 -7.06
N GLU A 161 -26.60 -0.24 -6.72
CA GLU A 161 -27.88 0.44 -6.98
C GLU A 161 -28.17 0.55 -8.49
N ARG A 162 -27.18 0.96 -9.28
CA ARG A 162 -27.34 1.02 -10.75
C ARG A 162 -27.56 -0.36 -11.37
N ALA A 163 -26.82 -1.37 -10.91
CA ALA A 163 -26.98 -2.74 -11.38
C ALA A 163 -28.37 -3.29 -11.05
N SER A 164 -28.90 -2.98 -9.85
CA SER A 164 -30.26 -3.38 -9.49
C SER A 164 -31.28 -2.67 -10.37
N GLU A 165 -31.16 -1.36 -10.63
CA GLU A 165 -32.05 -0.62 -11.51
C GLU A 165 -32.08 -1.19 -12.93
N ILE A 166 -30.91 -1.47 -13.51
CA ILE A 166 -30.81 -2.12 -14.83
C ILE A 166 -31.50 -3.49 -14.81
N ASN A 167 -31.30 -4.28 -13.76
CA ASN A 167 -31.92 -5.59 -13.65
C ASN A 167 -33.46 -5.49 -13.56
N HIS A 168 -34.00 -4.53 -12.79
CA HIS A 168 -35.45 -4.28 -12.74
C HIS A 168 -35.99 -3.90 -14.13
N ARG A 169 -35.29 -3.05 -14.87
CA ARG A 169 -35.66 -2.67 -16.24
C ARG A 169 -35.63 -3.87 -17.19
N LEU A 170 -34.60 -4.71 -17.11
CA LEU A 170 -34.49 -5.92 -17.92
C LEU A 170 -35.62 -6.91 -17.63
N VAL A 171 -35.99 -7.11 -16.36
CA VAL A 171 -37.14 -7.95 -15.99
C VAL A 171 -38.42 -7.40 -16.61
N ARG A 172 -38.65 -6.10 -16.52
CA ARG A 172 -39.82 -5.45 -17.14
C ARG A 172 -39.85 -5.64 -18.65
N TYR A 173 -38.75 -5.38 -19.35
CA TYR A 173 -38.69 -5.56 -20.80
C TYR A 173 -38.89 -7.02 -21.21
N ARG A 174 -38.37 -7.97 -20.44
CA ARG A 174 -38.62 -9.40 -20.67
C ARG A 174 -40.09 -9.76 -20.48
N GLN A 175 -40.75 -9.21 -19.46
CA GLN A 175 -42.19 -9.41 -19.25
C GLN A 175 -43.01 -8.85 -20.43
N ILE A 176 -42.71 -7.64 -20.89
CA ILE A 176 -43.38 -7.04 -22.06
C ILE A 176 -43.10 -7.89 -23.31
N SER A 177 -41.86 -8.32 -23.53
CA SER A 177 -41.50 -9.19 -24.67
C SER A 177 -42.29 -10.50 -24.64
N ASN A 178 -42.38 -11.16 -23.48
CA ASN A 178 -43.14 -12.40 -23.32
C ASN A 178 -44.64 -12.18 -23.55
N LYS A 179 -45.19 -11.05 -23.10
CA LYS A 179 -46.58 -10.67 -23.41
C LYS A 179 -46.73 -10.48 -24.92
N ALA A 180 -45.82 -9.78 -25.60
CA ALA A 180 -45.92 -9.48 -27.03
C ALA A 180 -46.00 -10.74 -27.91
N GLU A 181 -45.36 -11.83 -27.49
CA GLU A 181 -45.41 -13.14 -28.16
C GLU A 181 -46.73 -13.88 -27.97
N GLN A 182 -47.54 -13.52 -26.97
CA GLN A 182 -48.86 -14.10 -26.74
C GLN A 182 -49.88 -13.45 -27.68
N ASP A 183 -50.59 -14.26 -28.45
CA ASP A 183 -51.73 -13.82 -29.23
C ASP A 183 -52.92 -13.60 -28.27
N ILE A 184 -53.47 -12.38 -28.27
CA ILE A 184 -54.63 -12.02 -27.44
C ILE A 184 -55.95 -12.32 -28.19
N GLY A 185 -55.89 -12.69 -29.48
CA GLY A 185 -57.07 -13.10 -30.25
C GLY A 185 -58.07 -11.96 -30.49
N ILE A 186 -57.68 -10.71 -30.24
CA ILE A 186 -58.52 -9.51 -30.41
C ILE A 186 -59.05 -9.40 -31.86
N GLY A 187 -58.27 -9.87 -32.85
CA GLY A 187 -58.63 -9.80 -34.27
C GLY A 187 -59.21 -11.08 -34.90
N GLN A 188 -59.26 -12.22 -34.20
CA GLN A 188 -59.64 -13.51 -34.84
C GLN A 188 -61.10 -13.92 -34.65
N GLN A 189 -61.87 -13.24 -33.78
CA GLN A 189 -63.31 -13.47 -33.61
C GLN A 189 -64.09 -12.15 -33.46
N MET A 190 -64.11 -11.36 -34.52
CA MET A 190 -65.12 -10.31 -34.69
C MET A 190 -66.26 -10.88 -35.53
N ASP A 191 -67.04 -11.80 -34.97
CA ASP A 191 -68.43 -11.95 -35.44
C ASP A 191 -69.20 -10.78 -34.83
N VAL A 192 -69.45 -9.78 -35.67
CA VAL A 192 -69.95 -8.42 -35.37
C VAL A 192 -71.23 -8.41 -34.52
N LYS A 193 -71.88 -9.57 -34.32
CA LYS A 193 -73.08 -9.75 -33.51
C LYS A 193 -72.86 -10.10 -32.03
N HIS A 194 -71.65 -10.43 -31.61
CA HIS A 194 -71.41 -10.83 -30.22
C HIS A 194 -70.19 -10.11 -29.64
N LYS A 195 -70.40 -9.40 -28.53
CA LYS A 195 -69.35 -9.08 -27.54
C LYS A 195 -68.42 -10.29 -27.41
N LEU A 196 -67.10 -10.03 -27.34
CA LEU A 196 -66.05 -11.02 -27.08
C LEU A 196 -66.63 -12.22 -26.31
N THR A 197 -66.65 -13.40 -26.91
CA THR A 197 -67.32 -14.59 -26.35
C THR A 197 -66.54 -15.19 -25.15
N GLY A 198 -65.73 -14.38 -24.48
CA GLY A 198 -64.84 -14.72 -23.38
C GLY A 198 -64.49 -13.49 -22.52
N PRO A 199 -63.67 -13.67 -21.47
CA PRO A 199 -63.23 -12.57 -20.63
C PRO A 199 -62.43 -11.56 -21.48
N GLU A 200 -62.81 -10.29 -21.37
CA GLU A 200 -62.17 -9.21 -22.12
C GLU A 200 -60.68 -9.09 -21.75
N PRO A 201 -59.77 -8.94 -22.74
CA PRO A 201 -58.36 -8.75 -22.47
C PRO A 201 -58.07 -7.53 -21.59
N GLU A 202 -57.13 -7.69 -20.66
CA GLU A 202 -56.70 -6.64 -19.72
C GLU A 202 -56.30 -5.35 -20.45
N VAL A 203 -55.62 -5.47 -21.59
CA VAL A 203 -55.20 -4.33 -22.42
C VAL A 203 -56.38 -3.50 -22.94
N VAL A 204 -57.49 -4.15 -23.32
CA VAL A 204 -58.70 -3.47 -23.82
C VAL A 204 -59.43 -2.79 -22.66
N GLN A 205 -59.50 -3.43 -21.49
CA GLN A 205 -60.08 -2.83 -20.28
C GLN A 205 -59.33 -1.56 -19.86
N ASP A 206 -58.00 -1.62 -19.81
CA ASP A 206 -57.14 -0.49 -19.46
C ASP A 206 -57.25 0.63 -20.49
N LEU A 207 -57.24 0.30 -21.78
CA LEU A 207 -57.45 1.26 -22.87
C LEU A 207 -58.82 1.95 -22.74
N ARG A 208 -59.89 1.19 -22.53
CA ARG A 208 -61.24 1.75 -22.35
C ARG A 208 -61.25 2.73 -21.18
N LYS A 209 -60.65 2.39 -20.05
CA LYS A 209 -60.55 3.28 -18.88
C LYS A 209 -59.83 4.59 -19.19
N VAL A 210 -58.70 4.53 -19.91
CA VAL A 210 -57.93 5.73 -20.31
C VAL A 210 -58.72 6.57 -21.32
N CYS A 211 -59.40 5.94 -22.27
CA CYS A 211 -60.29 6.60 -23.24
C CYS A 211 -61.49 7.25 -22.57
N SER A 212 -62.17 6.57 -21.64
CA SER A 212 -63.30 7.11 -20.87
C SER A 212 -62.87 8.32 -20.04
N THR A 213 -61.74 8.23 -19.33
CA THR A 213 -61.19 9.37 -18.56
C THR A 213 -60.95 10.58 -19.46
N ARG A 214 -60.45 10.36 -20.69
CA ARG A 214 -60.25 11.43 -21.67
C ARG A 214 -61.57 12.01 -22.17
N LEU A 215 -62.54 11.15 -22.46
CA LEU A 215 -63.86 11.55 -22.92
C LEU A 215 -64.58 12.39 -21.85
N GLU A 216 -64.59 11.95 -20.60
CA GLU A 216 -65.16 12.70 -19.47
C GLU A 216 -64.52 14.08 -19.34
N PHE A 217 -63.19 14.18 -19.49
CA PHE A 217 -62.50 15.46 -19.49
C PHE A 217 -62.98 16.36 -20.64
N LEU A 218 -63.04 15.84 -21.88
CA LEU A 218 -63.49 16.59 -23.06
C LEU A 218 -64.96 17.04 -22.92
N GLN A 219 -65.84 16.16 -22.45
CA GLN A 219 -67.24 16.49 -22.15
C GLN A 219 -67.32 17.61 -21.10
N SER A 220 -66.48 17.56 -20.06
CA SER A 220 -66.44 18.60 -19.02
C SER A 220 -65.98 19.98 -19.54
N LEU A 221 -65.29 20.01 -20.69
CA LEU A 221 -64.93 21.24 -21.39
C LEU A 221 -66.10 21.74 -22.24
N CYS A 222 -66.70 20.85 -23.04
CA CYS A 222 -67.83 21.19 -23.90
C CYS A 222 -69.05 21.68 -23.10
N LEU A 223 -69.34 21.08 -21.94
CA LEU A 223 -70.46 21.48 -21.09
C LEU A 223 -70.20 22.79 -20.31
N ARG A 224 -68.94 23.16 -20.08
CA ARG A 224 -68.57 24.39 -19.37
C ARG A 224 -68.51 25.62 -20.27
N ASP A 225 -68.18 25.47 -21.56
CA ASP A 225 -68.22 26.60 -22.49
C ASP A 225 -69.65 27.10 -22.78
N VAL A 226 -70.68 26.31 -22.45
CA VAL A 226 -72.09 26.74 -22.51
C VAL A 226 -72.50 27.60 -21.29
N GLY A 227 -71.68 27.64 -20.22
CA GLY A 227 -71.92 28.40 -19.01
C GLY A 227 -70.77 29.34 -18.66
N LEU A 228 -70.97 30.64 -18.88
CA LEU A 228 -70.10 31.76 -18.50
C LEU A 228 -69.25 31.52 -17.23
N SER A 229 -67.92 31.63 -17.37
CA SER A 229 -66.94 32.23 -16.43
C SER A 229 -65.66 31.42 -16.28
N GLY A 230 -64.55 31.93 -16.83
CA GLY A 230 -63.21 31.36 -16.71
C GLY A 230 -62.29 32.25 -15.88
N GLY A 231 -62.12 31.92 -14.60
CA GLY A 231 -61.05 32.48 -13.75
C GLY A 231 -59.75 31.68 -13.84
N ALA A 232 -58.62 32.31 -13.47
CA ALA A 232 -57.26 31.73 -13.55
C ALA A 232 -57.11 30.34 -12.91
N GLY A 233 -57.84 30.03 -11.82
CA GLY A 233 -57.83 28.71 -11.18
C GLY A 233 -58.42 27.55 -12.01
N SER A 234 -59.17 27.83 -13.08
CA SER A 234 -59.68 26.81 -14.02
C SER A 234 -58.57 26.26 -14.92
N CYS A 235 -57.56 27.07 -15.25
CA CYS A 235 -56.47 26.67 -16.14
C CYS A 235 -55.51 25.67 -15.46
N ASP A 236 -55.19 25.91 -14.19
CA ASP A 236 -54.30 25.03 -13.41
C ASP A 236 -54.92 23.65 -13.18
N LEU A 237 -56.25 23.59 -12.95
CA LEU A 237 -56.97 22.32 -12.79
C LEU A 237 -57.01 21.52 -14.11
N LYS A 238 -57.22 22.19 -15.25
CA LYS A 238 -57.17 21.55 -16.58
C LYS A 238 -55.78 20.97 -16.87
N GLY A 239 -54.72 21.71 -16.53
CA GLY A 239 -53.34 21.25 -16.64
C GLY A 239 -53.07 20.00 -15.80
N ALA A 240 -53.54 19.98 -14.55
CA ALA A 240 -53.40 18.83 -13.66
C ALA A 240 -54.13 17.58 -14.16
N VAL A 241 -55.38 17.72 -14.64
CA VAL A 241 -56.14 16.57 -15.19
C VAL A 241 -55.49 16.04 -16.46
N HIS A 242 -54.98 16.94 -17.32
CA HIS A 242 -54.24 16.50 -18.51
C HIS A 242 -52.96 15.74 -18.16
N GLN A 243 -52.20 16.22 -17.17
CA GLN A 243 -51.02 15.51 -16.67
C GLN A 243 -51.36 14.16 -16.04
N GLN A 244 -52.45 14.08 -15.28
CA GLN A 244 -52.93 12.81 -14.72
C GLN A 244 -53.28 11.81 -15.83
N TRP A 245 -53.92 12.27 -16.91
CA TRP A 245 -54.21 11.43 -18.07
C TRP A 245 -52.91 10.97 -18.79
N LEU A 246 -51.94 11.86 -18.99
CA LEU A 246 -50.64 11.51 -19.55
C LEU A 246 -49.93 10.42 -18.71
N ASN A 247 -49.96 10.54 -17.38
CA ASN A 247 -49.40 9.52 -16.50
C ASN A 247 -50.10 8.16 -16.63
N GLN A 248 -51.42 8.14 -16.89
CA GLN A 248 -52.15 6.90 -17.16
C GLN A 248 -51.73 6.28 -18.50
N VAL A 249 -51.57 7.11 -19.54
CA VAL A 249 -51.08 6.67 -20.86
C VAL A 249 -49.66 6.11 -20.75
N GLU A 250 -48.76 6.77 -20.00
CA GLU A 250 -47.41 6.27 -19.76
C GLU A 250 -47.41 4.94 -19.01
N GLY A 251 -48.28 4.80 -18.00
CA GLY A 251 -48.47 3.54 -17.29
C GLY A 251 -48.93 2.40 -18.20
N LEU A 252 -49.86 2.70 -19.10
CA LEU A 252 -50.41 1.77 -20.08
C LEU A 252 -49.35 1.34 -21.11
N LEU A 253 -48.56 2.28 -21.63
CA LEU A 253 -47.41 2.01 -22.51
C LEU A 253 -46.30 1.19 -21.82
N ALA A 254 -46.18 1.33 -20.49
CA ALA A 254 -45.20 0.58 -19.71
C ALA A 254 -45.68 -0.84 -19.33
N ALA A 255 -46.99 -1.09 -19.33
CA ALA A 255 -47.59 -2.35 -18.87
C ALA A 255 -47.86 -3.34 -20.02
N HIS A 256 -48.09 -2.83 -21.23
CA HIS A 256 -48.56 -3.62 -22.37
C HIS A 256 -47.69 -3.45 -23.62
N PRO A 257 -47.53 -4.50 -24.44
CA PRO A 257 -46.84 -4.43 -25.73
C PRO A 257 -47.49 -3.48 -26.75
N PRO A 258 -46.72 -2.81 -27.63
CA PRO A 258 -47.27 -1.89 -28.63
C PRO A 258 -48.26 -2.54 -29.61
N ASN A 259 -48.03 -3.79 -30.03
CA ASN A 259 -48.96 -4.51 -30.91
C ASN A 259 -50.32 -4.72 -30.24
N HIS A 260 -50.32 -5.20 -28.99
CA HIS A 260 -51.56 -5.40 -28.22
C HIS A 260 -52.33 -4.10 -28.01
N LEU A 261 -51.63 -2.98 -27.84
CA LEU A 261 -52.24 -1.67 -27.72
C LEU A 261 -52.91 -1.23 -29.03
N LEU A 262 -52.26 -1.47 -30.17
CA LEU A 262 -52.83 -1.16 -31.48
C LEU A 262 -54.06 -2.04 -31.77
N ASP A 263 -53.96 -3.34 -31.54
CA ASP A 263 -55.07 -4.28 -31.73
C ASP A 263 -56.26 -3.91 -30.83
N GLY A 264 -56.00 -3.55 -29.57
CA GLY A 264 -57.04 -3.12 -28.62
C GLY A 264 -57.68 -1.79 -29.03
N LEU A 265 -56.91 -0.83 -29.54
CA LEU A 265 -57.46 0.42 -30.07
C LEU A 265 -58.30 0.21 -31.33
N GLU A 266 -57.88 -0.68 -32.23
CA GLU A 266 -58.66 -1.06 -33.42
C GLU A 266 -59.99 -1.72 -33.03
N CYS A 267 -59.96 -2.61 -32.03
CA CYS A 267 -61.16 -3.22 -31.46
C CYS A 267 -62.13 -2.17 -30.91
N LEU A 268 -61.66 -1.27 -30.03
CA LEU A 268 -62.50 -0.20 -29.48
C LEU A 268 -63.01 0.77 -30.56
N ALA A 269 -62.22 1.06 -31.59
CA ALA A 269 -62.66 1.90 -32.70
C ALA A 269 -63.79 1.23 -33.51
N SER A 270 -63.66 -0.08 -33.77
CA SER A 270 -64.68 -0.88 -34.46
C SER A 270 -65.97 -1.00 -33.64
N GLU A 271 -65.86 -1.19 -32.32
CA GLU A 271 -67.01 -1.16 -31.39
C GLU A 271 -67.74 0.18 -31.48
N ASN A 272 -67.01 1.30 -31.39
CA ASN A 272 -67.59 2.64 -31.49
C ASN A 272 -68.23 2.91 -32.86
N GLU A 273 -67.62 2.45 -33.95
CA GLU A 273 -68.18 2.60 -35.30
C GLU A 273 -69.53 1.88 -35.40
N TRP A 274 -69.61 0.65 -34.89
CA TRP A 274 -70.85 -0.12 -34.86
C TRP A 274 -71.93 0.58 -34.03
N GLU A 275 -71.61 1.03 -32.81
CA GLU A 275 -72.55 1.75 -31.96
C GLU A 275 -73.08 3.02 -32.64
N LEU A 276 -72.21 3.78 -33.31
CA LEU A 276 -72.60 4.96 -34.07
C LEU A 276 -73.48 4.62 -35.26
N GLN A 277 -73.20 3.55 -36.00
CA GLN A 277 -74.05 3.09 -37.11
C GLN A 277 -75.42 2.64 -36.61
N GLU A 278 -75.48 1.93 -35.47
CA GLU A 278 -76.74 1.53 -34.84
C GLU A 278 -77.53 2.77 -34.41
N LEU A 279 -76.91 3.71 -33.71
CA LEU A 279 -77.53 4.98 -33.30
C LEU A 279 -78.05 5.75 -34.50
N ALA A 280 -77.25 5.90 -35.57
CA ALA A 280 -77.65 6.58 -36.79
C ALA A 280 -78.84 5.88 -37.48
N SER A 281 -78.89 4.55 -37.48
CA SER A 281 -80.01 3.78 -38.05
C SER A 281 -81.33 3.96 -37.29
N ARG A 282 -81.25 4.37 -36.02
CA ARG A 282 -82.41 4.63 -35.14
C ARG A 282 -82.92 6.07 -35.22
N VAL A 283 -82.17 6.99 -35.81
CA VAL A 283 -82.61 8.37 -36.04
C VAL A 283 -83.37 8.42 -37.36
N ASP A 284 -84.70 8.46 -37.29
CA ASP A 284 -85.56 8.70 -38.45
C ASP A 284 -85.78 10.20 -38.64
N VAL A 285 -84.84 10.85 -39.32
CA VAL A 285 -84.91 12.30 -39.62
C VAL A 285 -86.21 12.67 -40.36
N VAL A 286 -86.79 11.75 -41.13
CA VAL A 286 -88.02 12.00 -41.89
C VAL A 286 -89.25 11.91 -40.99
N GLY A 287 -89.34 10.87 -40.16
CA GLY A 287 -90.40 10.74 -39.15
C GLY A 287 -90.37 11.86 -38.10
N ASP A 288 -89.18 12.21 -37.60
CA ASP A 288 -89.00 13.30 -36.63
C ASP A 288 -89.41 14.67 -37.21
N LEU A 289 -89.30 14.88 -38.53
CA LEU A 289 -89.76 16.10 -39.21
C LEU A 289 -91.27 16.11 -39.47
N GLU A 290 -91.91 14.95 -39.61
CA GLU A 290 -93.37 14.86 -39.73
C GLU A 290 -94.08 15.05 -38.38
N ASP A 291 -93.49 14.56 -37.28
CA ASP A 291 -94.00 14.75 -35.91
C ASP A 291 -93.90 16.20 -35.39
N LEU A 292 -93.08 17.05 -36.04
CA LEU A 292 -92.93 18.47 -35.74
C LEU A 292 -93.89 19.38 -36.52
N ARG A 293 -94.76 18.83 -37.37
CA ARG A 293 -95.65 19.56 -38.28
C ARG A 293 -97.09 19.60 -37.80
#